data_AF-A0A9W4KNK1-F1
#
_entry.id   AF-A0A9W4KNK1-F1
#
_cell.length_a   1.000
_cell.length_b   1.000
_cell.length_c   1.000
_cell.angle_alpha   90.00
_cell.angle_beta   90.00
_cell.angle_gamma   90.00
#
_symmetry.space_group_name_H-M   'P 1'
#
loop_
_entity.id
_entity.type
_entity.pdbx_description
1 polymer ?
#
loop_
_entity_poly.entity_id
_entity_poly.type
_entity_poly.pdbx_seq_one_letter_code
_entity_poly.pdbx_strand_id
1 'polypeptide(L)' 'MPWNKNDYPNSMKNLDKDVREKAIEIANALLDEGYEDGKAIPIAIDRAKMSVGKD' A
#
# COMPACT_ATOMS: atom_id res chain seq x y z
N MET A 1 5.20 4.08 11.41
CA MET A 1 4.45 2.94 12.01
C MET A 1 3.92 2.09 10.88
N PRO A 2 3.90 0.75 11.00
CA PRO A 2 3.33 -0.09 9.95
C PRO A 2 1.80 0.06 9.90
N TRP A 3 1.27 0.27 8.71
CA TRP A 3 -0.17 0.34 8.44
C TRP A 3 -0.83 -1.04 8.53
N ASN A 4 -2.13 -1.07 8.80
CA ASN A 4 -2.92 -2.30 8.85
C ASN A 4 -4.31 -2.10 8.25
N LYS A 5 -5.15 -3.14 8.25
CA LYS A 5 -6.49 -3.12 7.63
C LYS A 5 -7.46 -2.10 8.22
N ASN A 6 -7.21 -1.61 9.44
CA ASN A 6 -8.05 -0.67 10.16
C ASN A 6 -7.40 0.72 10.30
N ASP A 7 -6.09 0.82 10.08
CA ASP A 7 -5.31 2.05 10.21
C ASP A 7 -4.31 2.14 9.05
N TYR A 8 -4.72 2.84 8.00
CA TYR A 8 -3.99 2.98 6.74
C TYR A 8 -4.09 4.42 6.22
N PRO A 9 -3.21 4.84 5.30
CA PRO A 9 -3.21 6.19 4.76
C PRO A 9 -4.53 6.55 4.11
N ASN A 10 -4.96 7.81 4.28
CA ASN A 10 -6.17 8.34 3.63
C ASN A 10 -6.17 8.19 2.11
N SER A 11 -4.99 8.11 1.47
CA SER A 11 -4.84 7.83 0.04
C SER A 11 -5.32 6.44 -0.37
N MET A 12 -5.37 5.47 0.55
CA MET A 12 -5.80 4.09 0.29
C MET A 12 -7.30 3.85 0.56
N LYS A 13 -8.01 4.80 1.19
CA LYS A 13 -9.38 4.58 1.69
C LYS A 13 -10.42 4.25 0.61
N ASN A 14 -10.21 4.74 -0.61
CA ASN A 14 -11.11 4.56 -1.74
C ASN A 14 -10.64 3.49 -2.73
N LEU A 15 -9.57 2.74 -2.42
CA LEU A 15 -9.14 1.62 -3.24
C LEU A 15 -10.06 0.42 -2.99
N ASP A 16 -10.20 -0.44 -4.00
CA ASP A 16 -10.81 -1.75 -3.81
C ASP A 16 -10.09 -2.50 -2.69
N LYS A 17 -10.84 -3.34 -1.96
CA LYS A 17 -10.33 -4.00 -0.75
C LYS A 17 -9.01 -4.74 -1.02
N ASP A 18 -8.96 -5.46 -2.13
CA ASP A 18 -7.86 -6.34 -2.51
C ASP A 18 -6.61 -5.53 -2.85
N VAL A 19 -6.81 -4.41 -3.58
CA VAL A 19 -5.75 -3.44 -3.90
C VAL A 19 -5.26 -2.75 -2.63
N ARG A 20 -6.16 -2.35 -1.72
CA ARG A 20 -5.79 -1.72 -0.45
C ARG A 20 -4.98 -2.66 0.43
N GLU A 21 -5.41 -3.90 0.60
CA GLU A 21 -4.70 -4.89 1.40
C GLU A 21 -3.29 -5.15 0.84
N LYS A 22 -3.17 -5.27 -0.49
CA LYS A 22 -1.86 -5.44 -1.13
C LYS A 22 -0.98 -4.18 -1.03
N ALA A 23 -1.58 -3.00 -1.13
CA ALA A 23 -0.85 -1.74 -0.96
C ALA A 23 -0.31 -1.59 0.47
N ILE A 24 -1.07 -1.99 1.50
CA ILE A 24 -0.61 -1.97 2.90
C ILE A 24 0.63 -2.88 3.07
N GLU A 25 0.59 -4.10 2.54
CA GLU A 25 1.72 -5.04 2.59
C GLU A 25 2.98 -4.45 1.96
N ILE A 26 2.87 -3.92 0.74
CA ILE A 26 4.01 -3.36 0.00
C ILE A 26 4.53 -2.10 0.67
N ALA A 27 3.64 -1.24 1.16
CA ALA A 27 4.03 0.02 1.76
C ALA A 27 4.79 -0.23 3.07
N ASN A 28 4.35 -1.19 3.90
CA ASN A 28 5.08 -1.59 5.10
C ASN A 28 6.48 -2.14 4.79
N ALA A 29 6.60 -2.99 3.75
CA ALA A 29 7.90 -3.51 3.34
C ALA A 29 8.86 -2.38 2.91
N LEU A 30 8.36 -1.37 2.19
CA LEU A 30 9.15 -0.20 1.79
C LEU A 30 9.56 0.65 3.01
N LEU A 31 8.68 0.82 3.99
CA LEU A 31 9.04 1.51 5.24
C LEU A 31 10.14 0.77 6.01
N ASP A 32 10.06 -0.57 6.08
CA ASP A 32 11.08 -1.41 6.70
C ASP A 32 12.43 -1.33 5.96
N GLU A 33 12.41 -1.11 4.64
CA GLU A 33 13.59 -0.83 3.81
C GLU A 33 14.12 0.62 3.97
N GLY A 34 13.46 1.46 4.77
CA GLY A 34 13.87 2.84 5.05
C GLY A 34 13.33 3.88 4.07
N TYR A 35 12.34 3.54 3.24
CA TYR A 35 11.63 4.53 2.45
C TYR A 35 10.76 5.41 3.35
N GLU A 36 10.68 6.69 3.01
CA GLU A 36 9.73 7.61 3.64
C GLU A 36 8.31 7.37 3.11
N ASP A 37 7.30 7.58 3.96
CA ASP A 37 5.88 7.45 3.64
C ASP A 37 5.50 8.12 2.31
N GLY A 38 6.02 9.33 2.05
CA GLY A 38 5.76 10.10 0.84
C GLY A 38 6.19 9.39 -0.46
N LYS A 39 7.15 8.46 -0.38
CA LYS A 39 7.57 7.60 -1.50
C LYS A 39 6.93 6.21 -1.41
N ALA A 40 6.88 5.62 -0.22
CA ALA A 40 6.37 4.27 -0.01
C ALA A 40 4.90 4.13 -0.44
N ILE A 41 4.04 5.08 -0.06
CA ILE A 41 2.61 5.05 -0.33
C ILE A 41 2.27 5.01 -1.84
N PRO A 42 2.73 5.97 -2.68
CA PRO A 42 2.38 5.96 -4.10
C PRO A 42 2.94 4.73 -4.83
N ILE A 43 4.16 4.30 -4.50
CA ILE A 43 4.77 3.09 -5.08
C ILE A 43 3.95 1.86 -4.74
N ALA A 44 3.52 1.73 -3.48
CA ALA A 44 2.74 0.60 -3.04
C ALA A 44 1.36 0.52 -3.72
N ILE A 45 0.68 1.65 -3.88
CA ILE A 45 -0.62 1.72 -4.59
C ILE A 45 -0.45 1.30 -6.06
N ASP A 46 0.59 1.78 -6.74
CA ASP A 46 0.85 1.46 -8.14
C ASP A 46 1.13 -0.04 -8.33
N ARG A 47 2.05 -0.59 -7.53
CA ARG A 47 2.37 -2.03 -7.55
C ARG A 47 1.18 -2.92 -7.19
N ALA A 48 0.36 -2.51 -6.21
CA ALA A 48 -0.83 -3.25 -5.81
C ALA A 48 -1.86 -3.34 -6.94
N LYS A 49 -2.13 -2.23 -7.64
CA LYS A 49 -3.04 -2.20 -8.80
C LYS A 49 -2.57 -3.14 -9.92
N MET A 50 -1.27 -3.15 -10.19
CA MET A 50 -0.68 -4.05 -11.19
C MET A 50 -0.72 -5.52 -10.78
N SER A 51 -0.74 -5.80 -9.48
CA SER A 51 -0.74 -7.17 -8.96
C SER A 51 -2.13 -7.80 -8.95
N VAL A 52 -3.18 -7.03 -8.66
CA VAL A 52 -4.57 -7.54 -8.54
C VAL A 52 -5.26 -7.65 -9.91
N GLY A 53 -4.84 -6.86 -10.91
CA GLY A 53 -5.40 -6.94 -12.26
C GLY A 53 -4.76 -7.98 -13.18
N LYS A 54 -3.99 -8.94 -12.65
CA LYS A 54 -3.22 -9.93 -13.42
C LYS A 54 -3.79 -11.36 -13.36
N ASP A 55 -5.00 -11.53 -12.84
CA ASP A 55 -5.71 -12.82 -12.82
C ASP A 55 -6.57 -13.03 -14.07
#